data_AF-A0A378LBP9-F1
#
_entry.id   AF-A0A378LBP9-F1
#
_cell.length_a   1.000
_cell.length_b   1.000
_cell.length_c   1.000
_cell.angle_alpha   90.00
_cell.angle_beta   90.00
_cell.angle_gamma   90.00
#
_symmetry.space_group_name_H-M   'P 1'
#
loop_
_entity.id
_entity.type
_entity.pdbx_description
1 polymer ?
#
loop_
_entity_poly.entity_id
_entity_poly.type
_entity_poly.pdbx_seq_one_letter_code
_entity_poly.pdbx_strand_id
1 'polypeptide(L)'
;MTKWLRSVFIFTVISFFIWELHCHMPILIQGVQELGTYSFIGFFILYCFTMLLFLPIEPIVLASGAMFGFYYGFLIALFCAVVSAAIAFIISRYLGLYWLPRGKNKLLAQWLERLESFGWKSLAVARLTPFLPCSIVNYGYGLTNIRLFVYTITNLIFFIPYKLIITYIGSHL
;
A
#
# COMPACT_ATOMS: atom_id res chain seq x y z
N MET A 1 -16.55 31.18 8.64
CA MET A 1 -17.58 30.17 8.28
C MET A 1 -17.15 29.18 7.17
N THR A 2 -15.87 29.09 6.80
CA THR A 2 -15.46 28.49 5.50
C THR A 2 -14.51 27.28 5.58
N LYS A 3 -13.93 26.95 6.74
CA LYS A 3 -13.03 25.79 6.87
C LYS A 3 -13.78 24.46 6.91
N TRP A 4 -14.92 24.40 7.61
CA TRP A 4 -15.69 23.17 7.77
C TRP A 4 -16.33 22.70 6.46
N LEU A 5 -16.91 23.62 5.69
CA LEU A 5 -17.45 23.34 4.35
C LEU A 5 -16.38 22.81 3.38
N ARG A 6 -15.16 23.36 3.44
CA ARG A 6 -14.04 22.90 2.58
C ARG A 6 -13.57 21.50 2.97
N SER A 7 -13.51 21.19 4.26
CA SER A 7 -13.16 19.85 4.76
C SER A 7 -14.22 18.82 4.40
N VAL A 8 -15.50 19.15 4.53
CA VAL A 8 -16.61 18.27 4.13
C VAL A 8 -16.54 17.99 2.64
N PHE A 9 -16.36 19.02 1.80
CA PHE A 9 -16.24 18.86 0.35
C PHE A 9 -15.04 17.99 -0.07
N ILE A 10 -13.87 18.20 0.53
CA ILE A 10 -12.68 17.35 0.25
C ILE A 10 -12.97 15.90 0.65
N PHE A 11 -13.60 15.67 1.80
CA PHE A 11 -13.95 14.33 2.25
C PHE A 11 -14.94 13.64 1.32
N THR A 12 -15.99 14.34 0.84
CA THR A 12 -16.94 13.77 -0.13
C THR A 12 -16.27 13.48 -1.46
N VAL A 13 -15.42 14.37 -1.98
CA VAL A 13 -14.69 14.14 -3.24
C VAL A 13 -13.74 12.94 -3.12
N ILE A 14 -12.98 12.84 -2.02
CA ILE A 14 -12.11 11.69 -1.76
C ILE A 14 -12.92 10.40 -1.65
N SER A 15 -14.03 10.42 -0.91
CA SER A 15 -14.89 9.25 -0.71
C SER A 15 -15.54 8.80 -2.02
N PHE A 16 -16.02 9.74 -2.83
CA PHE A 16 -16.59 9.48 -4.15
C PHE A 16 -15.53 8.89 -5.10
N PHE A 17 -14.32 9.46 -5.12
CA PHE A 17 -13.23 8.94 -5.94
C PHE A 17 -12.81 7.52 -5.51
N ILE A 18 -12.73 7.25 -4.20
CA ILE A 18 -12.45 5.91 -3.67
C ILE A 18 -13.56 4.93 -4.06
N TRP A 19 -14.82 5.37 -4.01
CA TRP A 19 -15.99 4.56 -4.40
C TRP A 19 -15.97 4.23 -5.89
N GLU A 20 -15.78 5.23 -6.75
CA GLU A 20 -15.76 5.03 -8.19
C GLU A 20 -14.61 4.14 -8.63
N LEU A 21 -13.46 4.27 -7.98
CA LEU A 21 -12.33 3.39 -8.24
C LEU A 21 -12.60 1.95 -7.77
N HIS A 22 -13.27 1.76 -6.64
CA HIS A 22 -13.75 0.45 -6.19
C HIS A 22 -14.69 -0.20 -7.22
N CYS A 23 -15.57 0.58 -7.84
CA CYS A 23 -16.50 0.07 -8.87
C CYS A 23 -15.79 -0.46 -10.13
N HIS A 24 -14.62 0.06 -10.48
CA HIS A 24 -13.87 -0.36 -11.67
C HIS A 24 -12.89 -1.52 -11.43
N MET A 25 -12.55 -1.82 -10.17
CA MET A 25 -11.65 -2.93 -9.82
C MET A 25 -12.09 -4.31 -10.35
N PRO A 26 -13.38 -4.69 -10.32
CA PRO A 26 -13.84 -5.97 -10.84
C PRO A 26 -13.48 -6.18 -12.31
N ILE A 27 -13.60 -5.14 -13.14
CA ILE A 27 -13.23 -5.18 -14.57
C ILE A 27 -11.74 -5.44 -14.75
N LEU A 28 -10.88 -4.77 -13.96
CA LEU A 28 -9.44 -4.99 -14.02
C LEU A 28 -9.06 -6.40 -13.57
N ILE A 29 -9.70 -6.92 -12.54
CA ILE A 29 -9.50 -8.28 -12.04
C ILE A 29 -9.93 -9.31 -13.08
N GLN A 30 -11.09 -9.10 -13.72
CA GLN A 30 -11.58 -9.97 -14.79
C GLN A 30 -10.61 -10.00 -15.98
N GLY A 31 -10.12 -8.84 -16.40
CA GLY A 31 -9.09 -8.78 -17.45
C GLY A 31 -7.80 -9.52 -17.09
N VAL A 32 -7.42 -9.57 -15.80
CA VAL A 32 -6.29 -10.38 -15.34
C VAL A 32 -6.61 -11.88 -15.39
N GLN A 33 -7.85 -12.29 -15.05
CA GLN A 33 -8.27 -13.69 -15.14
C GLN A 33 -8.24 -14.23 -16.57
N GLU A 34 -8.60 -13.39 -17.55
CA GLU A 34 -8.62 -13.74 -18.97
C GLU A 34 -7.21 -14.05 -19.53
N LEU A 35 -6.13 -13.66 -18.83
CA LEU A 35 -4.75 -13.96 -19.23
C LEU A 35 -4.35 -15.43 -19.01
N GLY A 36 -5.20 -16.23 -18.36
CA GLY A 36 -4.96 -17.66 -18.14
C GLY A 36 -3.66 -17.91 -17.38
N THR A 37 -2.70 -18.62 -17.99
CA THR A 37 -1.40 -18.96 -17.38
C THR A 37 -0.59 -17.72 -16.97
N TYR A 38 -0.78 -16.57 -17.63
CA TYR A 38 -0.04 -15.33 -17.32
C TYR A 38 -0.72 -14.45 -16.26
N SER A 39 -1.81 -14.93 -15.64
CA SER A 39 -2.57 -14.18 -14.62
C SER A 39 -1.70 -13.69 -13.47
N PHE A 40 -0.65 -14.42 -13.09
CA PHE A 40 0.28 -13.98 -12.04
C PHE A 40 1.02 -12.68 -12.39
N ILE A 41 1.49 -12.55 -13.64
CA ILE A 41 2.24 -11.35 -14.07
C ILE A 41 1.29 -10.16 -14.15
N GLY A 42 0.10 -10.36 -14.74
CA GLY A 42 -0.94 -9.33 -14.79
C GLY A 42 -1.35 -8.87 -13.40
N PHE A 43 -1.55 -9.81 -12.47
CA PHE A 43 -1.88 -9.53 -11.08
C PHE A 43 -0.78 -8.75 -10.38
N PHE A 44 0.49 -9.15 -10.53
CA PHE A 44 1.63 -8.45 -9.94
C PHE A 44 1.73 -7.00 -10.43
N ILE A 45 1.56 -6.78 -11.74
CA ILE A 45 1.58 -5.45 -12.35
C ILE A 45 0.45 -4.61 -11.79
N LEU A 46 -0.78 -5.13 -11.82
CA LEU A 46 -1.97 -4.44 -11.30
C LEU A 46 -1.81 -4.09 -9.82
N TYR A 47 -1.30 -5.02 -9.01
CA TYR A 47 -1.02 -4.81 -7.59
C TYR A 47 0.01 -3.68 -7.39
N CYS A 48 1.13 -3.72 -8.12
CA CYS A 48 2.16 -2.69 -8.07
C CYS A 48 1.60 -1.31 -8.40
N PHE A 49 0.90 -1.17 -9.52
CA PHE A 49 0.33 0.12 -9.93
C PHE A 49 -0.68 0.64 -8.92
N THR A 50 -1.56 -0.23 -8.41
CA THR A 50 -2.55 0.15 -7.40
C THR A 50 -1.87 0.71 -6.15
N MET A 51 -0.83 0.03 -5.68
CA MET A 51 -0.08 0.47 -4.49
C MET A 51 0.71 1.76 -4.73
N LEU A 52 1.26 1.96 -5.93
CA LEU A 52 2.02 3.17 -6.26
C LEU A 52 1.11 4.39 -6.50
N LEU A 53 -0.10 4.17 -7.02
CA LEU A 53 -1.07 5.21 -7.35
C LEU A 53 -2.01 5.57 -6.17
N PHE A 54 -1.72 5.10 -4.96
CA PHE A 54 -2.53 5.34 -3.76
C PHE A 54 -3.99 4.84 -3.89
N LEU A 55 -4.19 3.82 -4.70
CA LEU A 55 -5.49 3.21 -4.95
C LEU A 55 -5.78 2.15 -3.85
N PRO A 56 -7.07 1.89 -3.54
CA PRO A 56 -7.48 0.86 -2.59
C PRO A 56 -6.96 -0.51 -3.04
N ILE A 57 -6.11 -1.12 -2.22
CA ILE A 57 -5.46 -2.40 -2.54
C ILE A 57 -6.30 -3.60 -2.09
N GLU A 58 -7.28 -3.35 -1.22
CA GLU A 58 -8.11 -4.36 -0.55
C GLU A 58 -8.86 -5.27 -1.54
N PRO A 59 -9.52 -4.75 -2.60
CA PRO A 59 -10.20 -5.59 -3.58
C PRO A 59 -9.25 -6.55 -4.31
N ILE A 60 -8.01 -6.10 -4.58
CA ILE A 60 -7.00 -6.92 -5.27
C ILE A 60 -6.50 -8.04 -4.37
N VAL A 61 -6.31 -7.76 -3.08
CA VAL A 61 -5.93 -8.80 -2.10
C VAL A 61 -7.03 -9.83 -1.97
N LEU A 62 -8.30 -9.41 -1.91
CA LEU A 62 -9.45 -10.31 -1.90
C LEU A 62 -9.46 -11.19 -3.18
N ALA A 63 -9.27 -10.56 -4.34
CA ALA A 63 -9.23 -11.24 -5.63
C ALA A 63 -8.11 -12.29 -5.71
N SER A 64 -6.98 -12.08 -5.04
CA SER A 64 -5.92 -13.10 -5.00
C SER A 64 -6.41 -14.45 -4.45
N GLY A 65 -7.25 -14.42 -3.41
CA GLY A 65 -7.82 -15.61 -2.82
C GLY A 65 -8.87 -16.26 -3.73
N ALA A 66 -9.72 -15.45 -4.35
CA ALA A 66 -10.74 -15.92 -5.28
C ALA A 66 -10.14 -16.54 -6.56
N MET A 67 -9.05 -15.95 -7.07
CA MET A 67 -8.41 -16.37 -8.33
C MET A 67 -7.48 -17.58 -8.16
N PHE A 68 -6.67 -17.58 -7.10
CA PHE A 68 -5.57 -18.54 -6.94
C PHE A 68 -5.79 -19.49 -5.75
N GLY A 69 -6.91 -19.39 -5.06
CA GLY A 69 -7.18 -20.11 -3.82
C GLY A 69 -6.40 -19.56 -2.63
N PHE A 70 -6.62 -20.13 -1.44
CA PHE A 70 -6.05 -19.61 -0.20
C PHE A 70 -4.52 -19.60 -0.18
N TYR A 71 -3.89 -20.77 -0.36
CA TYR A 71 -2.43 -20.90 -0.18
C TYR A 71 -1.64 -20.10 -1.22
N TYR A 72 -1.93 -20.30 -2.51
CA TYR A 72 -1.24 -19.59 -3.58
C TYR A 72 -1.61 -18.11 -3.61
N GLY A 73 -2.90 -17.77 -3.44
CA GLY A 73 -3.35 -16.39 -3.35
C GLY A 73 -2.64 -15.62 -2.24
N PHE A 74 -2.43 -16.24 -1.08
CA PHE A 74 -1.75 -15.63 0.05
C PHE A 74 -0.28 -15.35 -0.27
N LEU A 75 0.43 -16.36 -0.79
CA LEU A 75 1.85 -16.21 -1.15
C LEU A 75 2.04 -15.15 -2.24
N ILE A 76 1.18 -15.17 -3.27
CA ILE A 76 1.19 -14.20 -4.38
C ILE A 76 0.91 -12.79 -3.83
N ALA A 77 -0.14 -12.61 -3.04
CA ALA A 77 -0.50 -11.30 -2.49
C ALA A 77 0.56 -10.76 -1.53
N LEU A 78 1.15 -11.62 -0.70
CA LEU A 78 2.23 -11.23 0.21
C LEU A 78 3.47 -10.82 -0.57
N PHE A 79 3.86 -11.60 -1.59
CA PHE A 79 4.97 -11.28 -2.47
C PHE A 79 4.77 -9.94 -3.16
N CYS A 80 3.61 -9.73 -3.79
CA CYS A 80 3.27 -8.47 -4.45
C CYS A 80 3.33 -7.32 -3.44
N ALA A 81 2.72 -7.46 -2.26
CA ALA A 81 2.72 -6.42 -1.23
C ALA A 81 4.12 -5.99 -0.80
N VAL A 82 5.02 -6.95 -0.57
CA VAL A 82 6.39 -6.66 -0.13
C VAL A 82 7.19 -6.00 -1.24
N VAL A 83 7.09 -6.50 -2.47
CA VAL A 83 7.83 -5.96 -3.62
C VAL A 83 7.35 -4.56 -3.98
N SER A 84 6.03 -4.34 -4.07
CA SER A 84 5.46 -3.02 -4.34
C SER A 84 5.78 -2.02 -3.22
N ALA A 85 5.76 -2.45 -1.95
CA ALA A 85 6.17 -1.61 -0.82
C ALA A 85 7.64 -1.20 -0.91
N ALA A 86 8.52 -2.12 -1.32
CA ALA A 86 9.94 -1.86 -1.53
C ALA A 86 10.17 -0.91 -2.71
N ILE A 87 9.44 -1.08 -3.82
CA ILE A 87 9.50 -0.17 -4.97
C ILE A 87 9.07 1.24 -4.55
N ALA A 88 7.93 1.41 -3.87
CA ALA A 88 7.45 2.70 -3.40
C ALA A 88 8.47 3.40 -2.48
N PHE A 89 9.09 2.63 -1.57
CA PHE A 89 10.15 3.12 -0.69
C PHE A 89 11.39 3.57 -1.46
N ILE A 90 11.83 2.81 -2.47
CA ILE A 90 12.99 3.14 -3.30
C ILE A 90 12.70 4.41 -4.11
N ILE A 91 11.53 4.48 -4.75
CA ILE A 91 11.07 5.64 -5.50
C ILE A 91 11.13 6.88 -4.61
N SER A 92 10.56 6.81 -3.40
CA SER A 92 10.55 7.98 -2.51
C SER A 92 11.93 8.33 -1.96
N ARG A 93 12.81 7.34 -1.77
CA ARG A 93 14.19 7.60 -1.34
C ARG A 93 14.98 8.37 -2.38
N TYR A 94 14.93 7.95 -3.64
CA TYR A 94 15.75 8.58 -4.69
C TYR A 94 15.08 9.83 -5.28
N LEU A 95 13.77 9.78 -5.55
CA LEU A 95 13.06 10.94 -6.11
C LEU A 95 12.64 11.91 -5.02
N GLY A 96 12.08 11.43 -3.91
CA GLY A 96 11.51 12.28 -2.86
C GLY A 96 12.55 13.20 -2.19
N LEU A 97 13.79 12.74 -2.00
CA LEU A 97 14.88 13.58 -1.48
C LEU A 97 15.29 14.71 -2.45
N TYR A 98 15.09 14.51 -3.76
CA TYR A 98 15.36 15.54 -4.78
C TYR A 98 14.28 16.63 -4.79
N TRP A 99 12.99 16.25 -4.70
CA TRP A 99 11.86 17.18 -4.77
C TRP A 99 11.51 17.84 -3.44
N LEU A 100 11.64 17.12 -2.31
CA LEU A 100 11.39 17.62 -0.95
C LEU A 100 12.63 17.40 -0.06
N PRO A 101 13.62 18.32 -0.12
CA PRO A 101 14.75 18.29 0.79
C PRO A 101 14.25 18.41 2.23
N ARG A 102 14.76 17.57 3.14
CA ARG A 102 14.38 17.56 4.56
C ARG A 102 14.43 18.96 5.21
N GLY A 103 15.38 19.81 4.78
CA GLY A 103 15.52 21.17 5.30
C GLY A 103 14.45 22.19 4.87
N LYS A 104 13.64 21.91 3.84
CA LYS A 104 12.63 22.88 3.35
C LYS A 104 11.37 22.95 4.22
N ASN A 105 11.04 21.89 4.94
CA ASN A 105 9.84 21.84 5.78
C ASN A 105 10.17 21.32 7.18
N LYS A 106 10.16 22.23 8.16
CA LYS A 106 10.48 21.95 9.56
C LYS A 106 9.56 20.90 10.18
N LEU A 107 8.26 20.91 9.85
CA LEU A 107 7.32 19.90 10.36
C LEU A 107 7.70 18.53 9.82
N LEU A 108 7.92 18.41 8.50
CA LEU A 108 8.30 17.14 7.88
C LEU A 108 9.61 16.60 8.47
N ALA A 109 10.62 17.45 8.67
CA ALA A 109 11.88 17.06 9.30
C ALA A 109 11.68 16.48 10.70
N GLN A 110 10.90 17.16 11.55
CA GLN A 110 10.58 16.70 12.91
C GLN A 110 9.82 15.36 12.90
N TRP A 111 8.87 15.18 11.97
CA TRP A 111 8.15 13.92 11.81
C TRP A 111 9.12 12.79 11.41
N LEU A 112 10.01 13.02 10.44
CA LEU A 112 10.98 12.02 9.99
C LEU A 112 11.98 11.66 11.10
N GLU A 113 12.52 12.65 11.84
CA GLU A 113 13.40 12.42 12.99
C GLU A 113 12.74 11.54 14.05
N ARG A 114 11.44 11.78 14.33
CA ARG A 114 10.67 10.99 15.29
C ARG A 114 10.42 9.56 14.81
N LEU A 115 10.21 9.34 13.51
CA LEU A 115 10.13 7.98 12.97
C LEU A 115 11.48 7.27 13.09
N GLU A 116 12.57 7.98 12.81
CA GLU A 116 13.94 7.45 12.91
C GLU A 116 14.33 7.09 14.35
N SER A 117 13.91 7.86 15.36
CA SER A 117 14.24 7.59 16.77
C SER A 117 13.70 6.25 17.27
N PHE A 118 12.57 5.79 16.73
CA PHE A 118 11.99 4.48 17.07
C PHE A 118 12.39 3.37 16.08
N GLY A 119 13.05 3.72 14.96
CA GLY A 119 13.51 2.79 13.93
C GLY A 119 12.39 1.88 13.42
N TRP A 120 12.66 0.57 13.34
CA TRP A 120 11.68 -0.42 12.84
C TRP A 120 10.40 -0.52 13.68
N LYS A 121 10.44 -0.14 14.97
CA LYS A 121 9.26 -0.21 15.85
C LYS A 121 8.18 0.79 15.42
N SER A 122 8.58 1.96 14.91
CA SER A 122 7.61 2.92 14.35
C SER A 122 6.87 2.33 13.16
N LEU A 123 7.57 1.58 12.31
CA LEU A 123 6.98 0.95 11.14
C LEU A 123 6.01 -0.16 11.55
N ALA A 124 6.39 -0.99 12.53
CA ALA A 124 5.50 -1.99 13.10
C ALA A 124 4.19 -1.38 13.61
N VAL A 125 4.27 -0.32 14.41
CA VAL A 125 3.09 0.40 14.93
C VAL A 125 2.26 0.98 13.79
N ALA A 126 2.91 1.57 12.78
CA ALA A 126 2.21 2.09 11.61
C ALA A 126 1.45 1.00 10.84
N ARG A 127 1.97 -0.23 10.77
CA ARG A 127 1.29 -1.37 10.14
C ARG A 127 0.15 -1.97 10.96
N LEU A 128 0.22 -1.84 12.28
CA LEU A 128 -0.88 -2.19 13.17
C LEU A 128 -1.98 -1.11 13.22
N THR A 129 -1.73 0.06 12.64
CA THR A 129 -2.68 1.17 12.61
C THR A 129 -3.53 1.10 11.33
N PRO A 130 -4.83 0.80 11.40
CA PRO A 130 -5.65 0.51 10.22
C PRO A 130 -5.99 1.76 9.38
N PHE A 131 -5.90 2.95 9.97
CA PHE A 131 -6.31 4.20 9.31
C PHE A 131 -5.24 4.80 8.38
N LEU A 132 -4.03 4.23 8.33
CA LEU A 132 -2.95 4.76 7.50
C LEU A 132 -2.93 4.06 6.13
N PRO A 133 -3.13 4.79 5.02
CA PRO A 133 -2.99 4.22 3.69
C PRO A 133 -1.60 3.63 3.50
N CYS A 134 -1.54 2.38 3.03
CA CYS A 134 -0.27 1.64 2.92
C CYS A 134 0.76 2.39 2.09
N SER A 135 0.34 3.03 1.00
CA SER A 135 1.18 3.82 0.10
C SER A 135 1.83 5.00 0.85
N ILE A 136 1.07 5.77 1.63
CA ILE A 136 1.60 6.90 2.41
C ILE A 136 2.70 6.43 3.35
N VAL A 137 2.48 5.30 4.04
CA VAL A 137 3.50 4.71 4.90
C VAL A 137 4.75 4.36 4.08
N ASN A 138 4.62 3.69 2.94
CA ASN A 138 5.79 3.29 2.14
C ASN A 138 6.62 4.48 1.67
N TYR A 139 5.96 5.48 1.08
CA TYR A 139 6.62 6.69 0.58
C TYR A 139 7.25 7.48 1.73
N GLY A 140 6.54 7.63 2.86
CA GLY A 140 7.05 8.31 4.04
C GLY A 140 8.30 7.65 4.62
N TYR A 141 8.31 6.32 4.75
CA TYR A 141 9.47 5.60 5.26
C TYR A 141 10.67 5.62 4.31
N GLY A 142 10.48 5.69 3.00
CA GLY A 142 11.62 5.84 2.08
C GLY A 142 12.33 7.20 2.20
N LEU A 143 11.65 8.22 2.76
CA LEU A 143 12.28 9.51 3.13
C LEU A 143 13.07 9.45 4.43
N THR A 144 12.95 8.39 5.25
CA THR A 144 13.73 8.19 6.49
C THR A 144 15.11 7.61 6.21
N ASN A 145 15.93 7.37 7.24
CA ASN A 145 17.23 6.70 7.17
C ASN A 145 17.15 5.18 7.42
N ILE A 146 15.96 4.61 7.58
CA ILE A 146 15.80 3.16 7.78
C ILE A 146 16.37 2.41 6.58
N ARG A 147 17.12 1.33 6.82
CA ARG A 147 17.69 0.49 5.74
C ARG A 147 16.58 -0.27 5.03
N LEU A 148 16.68 -0.39 3.70
CA LEU A 148 15.70 -1.11 2.87
C LEU A 148 15.44 -2.53 3.41
N PHE A 149 16.50 -3.26 3.78
CA PHE A 149 16.37 -4.60 4.34
C PHE A 149 15.48 -4.66 5.59
N VAL A 150 15.71 -3.76 6.55
CA VAL A 150 14.92 -3.67 7.78
C VAL A 150 13.46 -3.33 7.46
N TYR A 151 13.24 -2.38 6.55
CA TYR A 151 11.91 -2.02 6.08
C TYR A 151 11.18 -3.19 5.42
N THR A 152 11.83 -3.92 4.51
CA THR A 152 11.25 -5.05 3.78
C THR A 152 10.89 -6.21 4.72
N ILE A 153 11.79 -6.59 5.63
CA ILE A 153 11.53 -7.67 6.60
C ILE A 153 10.41 -7.28 7.57
N THR A 154 10.39 -6.03 8.04
CA THR A 154 9.29 -5.56 8.90
C THR A 154 7.97 -5.65 8.16
N ASN A 155 7.89 -5.16 6.91
CA ASN A 155 6.65 -5.26 6.14
C ASN A 155 6.23 -6.71 5.87
N LEU A 156 7.18 -7.59 5.54
CA LEU A 156 6.89 -9.00 5.35
C LEU A 156 6.20 -9.60 6.58
N ILE A 157 6.76 -9.39 7.78
CA ILE A 157 6.20 -9.92 9.03
C ILE A 157 4.82 -9.31 9.32
N PHE A 158 4.69 -8.00 9.24
CA PHE A 158 3.47 -7.30 9.64
C PHE A 158 2.34 -7.36 8.60
N PHE A 159 2.62 -7.70 7.35
CA PHE A 159 1.59 -7.96 6.35
C PHE A 159 0.94 -9.33 6.49
N ILE A 160 1.65 -10.34 7.01
CA ILE A 160 1.17 -11.72 7.09
C ILE A 160 -0.23 -11.83 7.72
N PRO A 161 -0.52 -11.28 8.92
CA PRO A 161 -1.82 -11.49 9.57
C PRO A 161 -2.99 -10.96 8.73
N TYR A 162 -2.84 -9.74 8.21
CA TYR A 162 -3.86 -9.11 7.39
C TYR A 162 -4.08 -9.85 6.06
N LYS A 163 -2.99 -10.22 5.36
CA LYS A 163 -3.07 -10.94 4.08
C LYS A 163 -3.68 -12.33 4.25
N LEU A 164 -3.33 -13.05 5.32
CA LEU A 164 -3.94 -14.34 5.63
C LEU A 164 -5.46 -14.23 5.72
N ILE A 165 -5.96 -13.26 6.49
CA ILE A 165 -7.41 -13.09 6.70
C ILE A 165 -8.11 -12.73 5.39
N ILE A 166 -7.64 -11.71 4.68
CA ILE A 166 -8.34 -11.22 3.48
C ILE A 166 -8.28 -12.23 2.34
N THR A 167 -7.15 -12.90 2.12
CA THR A 167 -7.06 -13.96 1.11
C THR A 167 -7.92 -15.16 1.49
N TYR A 168 -7.97 -15.55 2.78
CA TYR A 168 -8.87 -16.62 3.23
C TYR A 168 -10.33 -16.30 2.93
N ILE A 169 -10.78 -15.08 3.23
CA ILE A 169 -12.14 -14.63 2.88
C ILE A 169 -12.32 -14.69 1.35
N GLY A 170 -11.34 -14.18 0.60
CA GLY A 170 -11.32 -14.21 -0.86
C GLY A 170 -11.49 -15.60 -1.46
N SER A 171 -10.86 -16.63 -0.87
CA SER A 171 -10.91 -17.99 -1.40
C SER A 171 -12.21 -18.75 -1.09
N HIS A 172 -13.11 -18.17 -0.29
CA HIS A 172 -14.40 -18.76 0.08
C HIS A 172 -15.60 -17.93 -0.42
N LEU A 173 -15.35 -16.98 -1.32
CA LEU A 173 -16.34 -16.23 -2.08
C LEU A 173 -16.60 -16.92 -3.42
#